data_AF-A4AWJ1-F1
#
_entry.id   AF-A4AWJ1-F1
#
_cell.length_a   1.000
_cell.length_b   1.000
_cell.length_c   1.000
_cell.angle_alpha   90.00
_cell.angle_beta   90.00
_cell.angle_gamma   90.00
#
_symmetry.space_group_name_H-M   'P 1'
#
loop_
_entity.id
_entity.type
_entity.pdbx_description
1 polymer ?
#
loop_
_entity_poly.entity_id
_entity_poly.type
_entity_poly.pdbx_seq_one_letter_code
_entity_poly.pdbx_strand_id
1 'polypeptide(L)'
;MLFKTAANIKFNFLFFNIQLLKNILTLLIFLSFRNIYIALNKYQIVMSDKIKFEIEFVIQSSPQLLYQYLSTPSGLSEWFADNVNSRGEKFSFIWDGTEEDAILLKKKSDEFVKFAWEEVEDDAYFEMKIIVDEITKDVSLFITDFAEEDELDEAKMLWENQITDLKHVLGSK
;
A
#
# COMPACT_ATOMS: atom_id res chain seq x y z
N MET A 1 12.16 34.87 65.57
CA MET A 1 11.12 34.37 64.64
C MET A 1 11.40 34.73 63.18
N LEU A 2 11.91 35.94 62.87
CA LEU A 2 12.17 36.42 61.49
C LEU A 2 13.23 35.64 60.68
N PHE A 3 14.25 35.05 61.32
CA PHE A 3 15.31 34.31 60.62
C PHE A 3 14.85 32.96 60.02
N LYS A 4 13.83 32.30 60.60
CA LYS A 4 13.28 31.04 60.04
C LYS A 4 12.48 31.27 58.76
N THR A 5 11.87 32.45 58.61
CA THR A 5 11.02 32.80 57.46
C THR A 5 11.86 33.07 56.20
N ALA A 6 12.98 33.80 56.32
CA ALA A 6 13.86 34.10 55.19
C ALA A 6 14.57 32.85 54.62
N ALA A 7 14.94 31.90 55.49
CA ALA A 7 15.53 30.62 55.09
C ALA A 7 14.53 29.74 54.31
N ASN A 8 13.27 29.68 54.76
CA ASN A 8 12.20 28.96 54.05
C ASN A 8 11.87 29.57 52.69
N ILE A 9 11.87 30.90 52.57
CA ILE A 9 11.64 31.59 51.30
C ILE A 9 12.78 31.29 50.31
N LYS A 10 14.04 31.34 50.75
CA LYS A 10 15.20 30.96 49.90
C LYS A 10 15.15 29.50 49.49
N PHE A 11 14.76 28.60 50.39
CA PHE A 11 14.65 27.17 50.09
C PHE A 11 13.54 26.88 49.06
N ASN A 12 12.36 27.47 49.22
CA ASN A 12 11.27 27.35 48.25
C ASN A 12 11.63 27.94 46.89
N PHE A 13 12.36 29.07 46.87
CA PHE A 13 12.85 29.67 45.63
C PHE A 13 13.89 28.78 44.94
N LEU A 14 14.81 28.17 45.69
CA LEU A 14 15.78 27.23 45.13
C LEU A 14 15.08 25.98 44.57
N PHE A 15 14.12 25.44 45.32
CA PHE A 15 13.34 24.26 44.91
C PHE A 15 12.57 24.52 43.62
N PHE A 16 11.90 25.68 43.51
CA PHE A 16 11.17 26.06 42.31
C PHE A 16 12.09 26.20 41.09
N ASN A 17 13.25 26.84 41.25
CA ASN A 17 14.23 26.97 40.16
C ASN A 17 14.78 25.62 39.71
N ILE A 18 15.05 24.69 40.64
CA ILE A 18 15.49 23.33 40.29
C ILE A 18 14.40 22.58 39.52
N GLN A 19 13.13 22.71 39.91
CA GLN A 19 12.02 22.09 39.22
C GLN A 19 11.82 22.66 37.81
N LEU A 20 11.95 23.99 37.67
CA LEU A 20 11.91 24.67 36.37
C LEU A 20 13.05 24.19 35.47
N LEU A 21 14.27 24.07 36.02
CA LEU A 21 15.43 23.59 35.27
C LEU A 21 15.26 22.15 34.80
N LYS A 22 14.68 21.27 35.64
CA LYS A 22 14.35 19.89 35.27
C LYS A 22 13.34 19.85 34.12
N ASN A 23 12.28 20.66 34.18
CA ASN A 23 11.27 20.70 33.12
C ASN A 23 11.84 21.20 31.78
N ILE A 24 12.71 22.23 31.83
CA ILE A 24 13.41 22.73 30.64
C ILE A 24 14.35 21.66 30.07
N LEU A 25 15.10 20.97 30.92
CA LEU A 25 15.99 19.89 30.50
C LEU A 25 15.21 18.73 29.85
N THR A 26 14.09 18.32 30.45
CA THR A 26 13.19 17.30 29.89
C THR A 26 12.67 17.74 28.52
N LEU A 27 12.22 18.99 28.37
CA LEU A 27 11.73 19.53 27.10
C LEU A 27 12.84 19.54 26.03
N LEU A 28 14.06 19.94 26.40
CA LEU A 28 15.22 19.95 25.49
C LEU A 28 15.58 18.54 25.03
N ILE A 29 15.51 17.54 25.91
CA ILE A 29 15.69 16.13 25.58
C ILE A 29 14.61 15.68 24.58
N PHE A 30 13.32 15.96 24.86
CA PHE A 30 12.24 15.62 23.91
C PHE A 30 12.43 16.29 22.55
N LEU A 31 12.85 17.56 22.52
CA LEU A 31 13.12 18.28 21.28
C LEU A 31 14.33 17.73 20.51
N SER A 32 15.38 17.28 21.20
CA SER A 32 16.56 16.69 20.55
C SER A 32 16.26 15.32 19.91
N PHE A 33 15.32 14.56 20.48
CA PHE A 33 14.94 13.24 19.94
C PHE A 33 13.78 13.29 18.96
N ARG A 34 12.97 14.36 18.92
CA ARG A 34 11.82 14.47 18.01
C ARG A 34 12.21 14.35 16.54
N ASN A 35 13.25 15.06 16.11
CA ASN A 35 13.69 15.02 14.71
C ASN A 35 14.28 13.65 14.33
N ILE A 36 14.96 12.98 15.27
CA ILE A 36 15.48 11.63 15.08
C ILE A 36 14.33 10.63 14.97
N TYR A 37 13.32 10.73 15.84
CA TYR A 37 12.11 9.90 15.76
C TYR A 37 11.38 10.08 14.42
N ILE A 38 11.18 11.32 13.99
CA ILE A 38 10.55 11.63 12.69
C ILE A 38 11.40 11.07 11.55
N ALA A 39 12.73 11.23 11.61
CA ALA A 39 13.63 10.71 10.58
C ALA A 39 13.64 9.17 10.54
N LEU A 40 13.63 8.50 11.69
CA LEU A 40 13.57 7.04 11.78
C LEU A 40 12.24 6.49 11.26
N ASN A 41 11.14 7.12 11.63
CA ASN A 41 9.81 6.73 11.15
C ASN A 41 9.69 6.95 9.63
N LYS A 42 10.17 8.09 9.13
CA LYS A 42 10.25 8.36 7.68
C LYS A 42 11.16 7.38 6.96
N TYR A 43 12.30 6.99 7.55
CA TYR A 43 13.21 6.03 6.95
C TYR A 43 12.61 4.63 6.89
N GLN A 44 11.85 4.23 7.91
CA GLN A 44 11.15 2.95 7.94
C GLN A 44 10.00 2.89 6.93
N ILE A 45 9.30 4.01 6.70
CA ILE A 45 8.30 4.14 5.63
C ILE A 45 8.95 4.05 4.24
N VAL A 46 10.12 4.68 4.05
CA VAL A 46 10.86 4.68 2.76
C VAL A 46 11.56 3.35 2.46
N MET A 47 11.74 2.48 3.45
CA MET A 47 12.29 1.13 3.27
C MET A 47 11.25 0.05 3.54
N SER A 48 10.08 0.13 2.90
CA SER A 48 9.29 -1.09 2.74
C SER A 48 10.13 -2.01 1.84
N ASP A 49 10.75 -3.04 2.42
CA ASP A 49 11.57 -4.03 1.70
C ASP A 49 10.63 -4.99 0.94
N LYS A 50 9.70 -4.43 0.15
CA LYS A 50 8.74 -5.21 -0.59
C LYS A 50 9.45 -6.04 -1.65
N ILE A 51 9.16 -7.33 -1.63
CA ILE A 51 9.66 -8.31 -2.58
C ILE A 51 8.69 -8.35 -3.76
N LYS A 52 9.22 -8.10 -4.96
CA LYS A 52 8.47 -8.33 -6.20
C LYS A 52 8.21 -9.82 -6.37
N PHE A 53 6.97 -10.21 -6.61
CA PHE A 53 6.61 -11.57 -6.99
C PHE A 53 5.79 -11.61 -8.28
N GLU A 54 5.75 -12.79 -8.89
CA GLU A 54 4.96 -13.06 -10.10
C GLU A 54 4.24 -14.40 -9.95
N ILE A 55 2.98 -14.45 -10.38
CA ILE A 55 2.13 -15.65 -10.38
C ILE A 55 1.57 -15.86 -11.79
N GLU A 56 1.59 -17.11 -12.26
CA GLU A 56 1.03 -17.50 -13.56
C GLU A 56 -0.30 -18.24 -13.37
N PHE A 57 -1.29 -17.86 -14.17
CA PHE A 57 -2.58 -18.54 -14.25
C PHE A 57 -2.94 -18.88 -15.70
N VAL A 58 -3.30 -20.13 -15.96
CA VAL A 58 -3.89 -20.52 -17.24
C VAL A 58 -5.35 -20.06 -17.28
N ILE A 59 -5.73 -19.36 -18.36
CA ILE A 59 -7.06 -18.79 -18.57
C ILE A 59 -7.66 -19.34 -19.88
N GLN A 60 -8.91 -19.80 -19.81
CA GLN A 60 -9.65 -20.30 -20.98
C GLN A 60 -10.52 -19.19 -21.59
N SER A 61 -9.87 -18.14 -22.10
CA SER A 61 -10.55 -16.99 -22.73
C SER A 61 -9.71 -16.43 -23.87
N SER A 62 -10.33 -15.71 -24.81
CA SER A 62 -9.55 -14.99 -25.82
C SER A 62 -8.79 -13.82 -25.17
N PRO A 63 -7.60 -13.45 -25.67
CA PRO A 63 -6.83 -12.32 -25.14
C PRO A 63 -7.64 -11.02 -25.09
N GLN A 64 -8.46 -10.82 -26.12
CA GLN A 64 -9.31 -9.64 -26.25
C GLN A 64 -10.40 -9.59 -25.17
N LEU A 65 -11.10 -10.70 -24.93
CA LEU A 65 -12.13 -10.77 -23.89
C LEU A 65 -11.50 -10.63 -22.51
N LEU A 66 -10.41 -11.38 -22.24
CA LEU A 66 -9.67 -11.27 -20.99
C LEU A 66 -9.24 -9.82 -20.74
N TYR A 67 -8.63 -9.15 -21.71
CA TYR A 67 -8.18 -7.77 -21.57
C TYR A 67 -9.31 -6.78 -21.24
N GLN A 68 -10.54 -7.00 -21.72
CA GLN A 68 -11.69 -6.18 -21.32
C GLN A 68 -11.98 -6.28 -19.81
N TYR A 69 -11.87 -7.46 -19.22
CA TYR A 69 -12.04 -7.69 -17.78
C TYR A 69 -10.88 -7.14 -16.93
N LEU A 70 -9.68 -6.99 -17.51
CA LEU A 70 -8.50 -6.49 -16.79
C LEU A 70 -8.35 -4.95 -16.86
N SER A 71 -8.81 -4.32 -17.94
CA SER A 71 -8.44 -2.93 -18.26
C SER A 71 -9.57 -1.91 -18.17
N THR A 72 -10.82 -2.36 -18.06
CA THR A 72 -11.99 -1.47 -18.02
C THR A 72 -12.58 -1.45 -16.60
N PRO A 73 -13.11 -0.30 -16.13
CA PRO A 73 -13.75 -0.23 -14.82
C PRO A 73 -14.89 -1.25 -14.69
N SER A 74 -15.77 -1.33 -15.70
CA SER A 74 -16.85 -2.31 -15.73
C SER A 74 -16.36 -3.75 -15.67
N GLY A 75 -15.23 -4.07 -16.31
CA GLY A 75 -14.66 -5.41 -16.26
C GLY A 75 -14.05 -5.75 -14.90
N LEU A 76 -13.34 -4.79 -14.30
CA LEU A 76 -12.72 -4.96 -12.98
C LEU A 76 -13.76 -5.07 -11.86
N SER A 77 -14.90 -4.38 -11.98
CA SER A 77 -16.02 -4.50 -11.04
C SER A 77 -16.68 -5.88 -11.00
N GLU A 78 -16.39 -6.76 -11.96
CA GLU A 78 -17.03 -8.09 -12.00
C GLU A 78 -16.27 -9.12 -11.16
N TRP A 79 -14.99 -8.87 -10.81
CA TRP A 79 -14.15 -9.88 -10.17
C TRP A 79 -13.06 -9.33 -9.22
N PHE A 80 -12.59 -8.10 -9.42
CA PHE A 80 -11.45 -7.56 -8.65
C PHE A 80 -11.91 -6.71 -7.46
N ALA A 81 -12.97 -5.93 -7.64
CA ALA A 81 -13.59 -5.10 -6.61
C ALA A 81 -15.10 -5.03 -6.77
N ASP A 82 -15.83 -4.64 -5.73
CA ASP A 82 -17.30 -4.54 -5.78
C ASP A 82 -17.76 -3.48 -6.78
N ASN A 83 -16.99 -2.40 -6.90
CA ASN A 83 -17.19 -1.37 -7.91
C ASN A 83 -15.88 -0.67 -8.24
N VAL A 84 -15.73 -0.27 -9.50
CA VAL A 84 -14.58 0.48 -10.00
C VAL A 84 -15.07 1.66 -10.81
N ASN A 85 -14.62 2.84 -10.43
CA ASN A 85 -14.83 4.07 -11.17
C ASN A 85 -13.52 4.49 -11.86
N SER A 86 -13.62 5.31 -12.91
CA SER A 86 -12.42 5.92 -13.49
C SER A 86 -12.69 7.34 -14.00
N ARG A 87 -11.64 8.17 -13.94
CA ARG A 87 -11.59 9.50 -14.54
C ARG A 87 -10.22 9.73 -15.14
N GLY A 88 -10.12 9.56 -16.46
CA GLY A 88 -8.83 9.66 -17.15
C GLY A 88 -7.95 8.46 -16.83
N GLU A 89 -6.80 8.71 -16.20
CA GLU A 89 -5.86 7.68 -15.77
C GLU A 89 -6.06 7.24 -14.32
N LYS A 90 -6.90 7.95 -13.55
CA LYS A 90 -7.22 7.60 -12.17
C LYS A 90 -8.37 6.60 -12.11
N PHE A 91 -8.16 5.52 -11.37
CA PHE A 91 -9.14 4.47 -11.07
C PHE A 91 -9.39 4.46 -9.57
N SER A 92 -10.65 4.30 -9.18
CA SER A 92 -11.07 4.22 -7.77
C SER A 92 -11.76 2.89 -7.56
N PHE A 93 -11.18 2.05 -6.71
CA PHE A 93 -11.63 0.69 -6.42
C PHE A 93 -12.34 0.69 -5.07
N ILE A 94 -13.51 0.05 -5.01
CA ILE A 94 -14.37 0.08 -3.83
C ILE A 94 -14.63 -1.35 -3.35
N TRP A 95 -14.33 -1.61 -2.08
CA TRP A 95 -14.65 -2.86 -1.38
C TRP A 95 -15.38 -2.56 -0.08
N ASP A 96 -16.56 -3.15 0.12
CA ASP A 96 -17.36 -2.98 1.34
C ASP A 96 -17.58 -1.50 1.76
N GLY A 97 -17.57 -0.59 0.78
CA GLY A 97 -17.71 0.86 0.98
C GLY A 97 -16.41 1.63 1.30
N THR A 98 -15.28 0.95 1.41
CA THR A 98 -13.93 1.55 1.45
C THR A 98 -13.43 1.79 0.03
N GLU A 99 -12.79 2.93 -0.22
CA GLU A 99 -12.31 3.35 -1.54
C GLU A 99 -10.78 3.49 -1.53
N GLU A 100 -10.11 2.87 -2.51
CA GLU A 100 -8.67 2.99 -2.75
C GLU A 100 -8.43 3.49 -4.18
N ASP A 101 -7.52 4.44 -4.34
CA ASP A 101 -7.22 5.06 -5.62
C ASP A 101 -5.92 4.51 -6.23
N ALA A 102 -5.93 4.28 -7.54
CA ALA A 102 -4.74 3.91 -8.31
C ALA A 102 -4.61 4.73 -9.60
N ILE A 103 -3.37 4.92 -10.04
CA ILE A 103 -3.03 5.51 -11.33
C ILE A 103 -2.72 4.39 -12.33
N LEU A 104 -3.38 4.44 -13.49
CA LEU A 104 -3.03 3.66 -14.66
C LEU A 104 -1.69 4.14 -15.23
N LEU A 105 -0.63 3.37 -14.99
CA LEU A 105 0.73 3.73 -15.44
C LEU A 105 0.93 3.46 -16.94
N LYS A 106 0.48 2.29 -17.40
CA LYS A 106 0.67 1.86 -18.78
C LYS A 106 -0.34 0.77 -19.15
N LYS A 107 -0.73 0.75 -20.41
CA LYS A 107 -1.49 -0.36 -20.99
C LYS A 107 -1.14 -0.57 -22.45
N LYS A 108 -1.35 -1.79 -22.92
CA LYS A 108 -1.31 -2.16 -24.33
C LYS A 108 -2.43 -3.15 -24.58
N SER A 109 -3.29 -2.83 -25.56
CA SER A 109 -4.46 -3.63 -25.89
C SER A 109 -4.11 -5.10 -26.09
N ASP A 110 -4.90 -5.97 -25.48
CA ASP A 110 -4.80 -7.43 -25.55
C ASP A 110 -3.49 -8.02 -25.00
N GLU A 111 -2.63 -7.19 -24.38
CA GLU A 111 -1.32 -7.60 -23.87
C GLU A 111 -1.14 -7.35 -22.38
N PHE A 112 -1.31 -6.11 -21.88
CA PHE A 112 -1.14 -5.86 -20.45
C PHE A 112 -1.77 -4.55 -19.99
N VAL A 113 -2.00 -4.48 -18.68
CA VAL A 113 -2.38 -3.26 -17.97
C VAL A 113 -1.60 -3.19 -16.65
N LYS A 114 -1.15 -1.99 -16.30
CA LYS A 114 -0.32 -1.72 -15.12
C LYS A 114 -0.87 -0.53 -14.34
N PHE A 115 -1.02 -0.71 -13.04
CA PHE A 115 -1.51 0.29 -12.10
C PHE A 115 -0.53 0.45 -10.94
N ALA A 116 -0.56 1.61 -10.29
CA ALA A 116 0.09 1.84 -9.00
C ALA A 116 -0.89 2.53 -8.05
N TRP A 117 -0.97 2.04 -6.82
CA TRP A 117 -1.78 2.65 -5.76
C TRP A 117 -1.27 4.06 -5.45
N GLU A 118 -2.16 5.04 -5.30
CA GLU A 118 -1.79 6.43 -4.99
C GLU A 118 -1.16 6.58 -3.60
N GLU A 119 -1.51 5.71 -2.66
CA GLU A 119 -1.02 5.78 -1.27
C GLU A 119 0.39 5.21 -1.08
N VAL A 120 0.96 4.56 -2.11
CA VAL A 120 2.29 3.95 -2.03
C VAL A 120 3.33 4.93 -2.57
N GLU A 121 4.25 5.39 -1.70
CA GLU A 121 5.37 6.28 -2.08
C GLU A 121 6.46 5.58 -2.92
N ASP A 122 6.37 4.26 -3.07
CA ASP A 122 7.37 3.39 -3.69
C ASP A 122 7.09 3.18 -5.20
N ASP A 123 8.09 2.73 -5.98
CA ASP A 123 7.93 2.31 -7.38
C ASP A 123 7.12 1.00 -7.55
N ALA A 124 6.33 0.62 -6.56
CA ALA A 124 5.50 -0.57 -6.57
C ALA A 124 4.31 -0.41 -7.53
N TYR A 125 3.96 -1.51 -8.18
CA TYR A 125 2.85 -1.56 -9.12
C TYR A 125 2.26 -2.96 -9.15
N PHE A 126 1.01 -3.08 -9.56
CA PHE A 126 0.44 -4.35 -9.97
C PHE A 126 0.23 -4.37 -11.49
N GLU A 127 0.66 -5.45 -12.13
CA GLU A 127 0.57 -5.66 -13.57
C GLU A 127 -0.17 -6.96 -13.86
N MET A 128 -1.15 -6.87 -14.75
CA MET A 128 -1.87 -8.01 -15.31
C MET A 128 -1.46 -8.14 -16.78
N LYS A 129 -0.70 -9.17 -17.10
CA LYS A 129 -0.09 -9.39 -18.41
C LYS A 129 -0.57 -10.70 -19.04
N ILE A 130 -1.09 -10.59 -20.25
CA ILE A 130 -1.56 -11.69 -21.07
C ILE A 130 -0.40 -12.18 -21.95
N ILE A 131 -0.16 -13.48 -21.93
CA ILE A 131 0.79 -14.15 -22.83
C ILE A 131 0.03 -15.26 -23.54
N VAL A 132 0.20 -15.32 -24.87
CA VAL A 132 -0.35 -16.39 -25.70
C VAL A 132 0.81 -17.27 -26.14
N ASP A 133 0.76 -18.55 -25.80
CA ASP A 133 1.78 -19.49 -26.25
C ASP A 133 1.70 -19.67 -27.78
N GLU A 134 2.85 -19.63 -28.44
CA GLU A 134 2.89 -19.63 -29.90
C GLU A 134 2.46 -20.96 -30.53
N ILE A 135 2.58 -22.07 -29.79
CA ILE A 135 2.35 -23.43 -30.29
C ILE A 135 0.95 -23.91 -29.92
N THR A 136 0.63 -23.90 -28.64
CA THR A 136 -0.62 -24.41 -28.08
C THR A 136 -1.77 -23.42 -28.24
N LYS A 137 -1.45 -22.12 -28.38
CA LYS A 137 -2.42 -21.01 -28.32
C LYS A 137 -3.11 -20.88 -26.97
N ASP A 138 -2.57 -21.51 -25.93
CA ASP A 138 -3.04 -21.32 -24.56
C ASP A 138 -2.76 -19.88 -24.11
N VAL A 139 -3.67 -19.34 -23.31
CA VAL A 139 -3.59 -17.98 -22.77
C VAL A 139 -3.23 -18.07 -21.29
N SER A 140 -2.09 -17.50 -20.93
CA SER A 140 -1.65 -17.32 -19.54
C SER A 140 -1.80 -15.87 -19.13
N LEU A 141 -2.27 -15.66 -17.90
CA LEU A 141 -2.29 -14.39 -17.20
C LEU A 141 -1.20 -14.39 -16.14
N PHE A 142 -0.23 -13.50 -16.30
CA PHE A 142 0.82 -13.23 -15.34
C PHE A 142 0.41 -12.04 -14.48
N ILE A 143 0.45 -12.23 -13.17
CA ILE A 143 0.24 -11.19 -12.17
C ILE A 143 1.59 -10.85 -11.57
N THR A 144 2.03 -9.60 -11.68
CA THR A 144 3.16 -9.06 -10.93
C THR A 144 2.62 -8.14 -9.84
N ASP A 145 3.12 -8.31 -8.61
CA ASP A 145 2.81 -7.44 -7.47
C ASP A 145 3.96 -7.45 -6.45
N PHE A 146 3.81 -6.72 -5.34
CA PHE A 146 4.84 -6.48 -4.32
C PHE A 146 4.27 -6.67 -2.92
N ALA A 147 4.95 -7.45 -2.08
CA ALA A 147 4.55 -7.67 -0.68
C ALA A 147 5.77 -7.75 0.25
N GLU A 148 5.57 -7.50 1.54
CA GLU A 148 6.60 -7.78 2.54
C GLU A 148 6.85 -9.30 2.64
N GLU A 149 8.01 -9.70 3.15
CA GLU A 149 8.43 -11.12 3.17
C GLU A 149 7.43 -12.00 3.96
N ASP A 150 6.89 -11.49 5.05
CA ASP A 150 5.92 -12.16 5.91
C ASP A 150 4.47 -12.12 5.39
N GLU A 151 4.17 -11.21 4.46
CA GLU A 151 2.85 -11.08 3.83
C GLU A 151 2.77 -11.76 2.45
N LEU A 152 3.90 -12.24 1.92
CA LEU A 152 4.01 -12.76 0.55
C LEU A 152 3.01 -13.90 0.23
N ASP A 153 2.84 -14.84 1.16
CA ASP A 153 1.94 -15.97 0.96
C ASP A 153 0.47 -15.53 1.02
N GLU A 154 0.13 -14.58 1.89
CA GLU A 154 -1.21 -14.00 1.98
C GLU A 154 -1.58 -13.22 0.71
N ALA A 155 -0.65 -12.42 0.20
CA ALA A 155 -0.82 -11.67 -1.05
C ALA A 155 -1.05 -12.61 -2.25
N LYS A 156 -0.31 -13.72 -2.33
CA LYS A 156 -0.52 -14.74 -3.37
C LYS A 156 -1.87 -15.42 -3.25
N MET A 157 -2.28 -15.79 -2.04
CA MET A 157 -3.59 -16.41 -1.79
C MET A 157 -4.74 -15.46 -2.15
N LEU A 158 -4.60 -14.16 -1.89
CA LEU A 158 -5.58 -13.15 -2.31
C LEU A 158 -5.74 -13.14 -3.83
N TRP A 159 -4.63 -13.11 -4.57
CA TRP A 159 -4.65 -13.18 -6.03
C TRP A 159 -5.23 -14.50 -6.55
N GLU A 160 -4.90 -15.64 -5.95
CA GLU A 160 -5.49 -16.93 -6.34
C GLU A 160 -7.02 -16.93 -6.21
N ASN A 161 -7.55 -16.34 -5.13
CA ASN A 161 -8.99 -16.20 -4.92
C ASN A 161 -9.62 -15.26 -5.97
N GLN A 162 -9.06 -14.06 -6.17
CA GLN A 162 -9.57 -13.10 -7.16
C GLN A 162 -9.55 -13.68 -8.59
N ILE A 163 -8.48 -14.40 -8.96
CA ILE A 163 -8.40 -15.04 -10.28
C ILE A 163 -9.39 -16.20 -10.42
N THR A 164 -9.77 -16.85 -9.32
CA THR A 164 -10.86 -17.83 -9.33
C THR A 164 -12.19 -17.17 -9.68
N ASP A 165 -12.48 -16.00 -9.11
CA ASP A 165 -13.68 -15.21 -9.46
C ASP A 165 -13.65 -14.76 -10.92
N LEU A 166 -12.49 -14.29 -11.42
CA LEU A 166 -12.32 -13.95 -12.84
C LEU A 166 -12.63 -15.14 -13.75
N LYS A 167 -12.11 -16.34 -13.42
CA LYS A 167 -12.37 -17.56 -14.20
C LYS A 167 -13.86 -17.89 -14.23
N HIS A 168 -14.55 -17.74 -13.10
CA HIS A 168 -16.00 -17.95 -13.01
C HIS A 168 -16.78 -16.98 -13.89
N VAL A 169 -16.44 -15.68 -13.87
CA VAL A 169 -17.07 -14.66 -14.73
C VAL A 169 -16.84 -14.96 -16.21
N LEU A 170 -15.65 -15.44 -16.58
CA LEU A 170 -15.32 -15.86 -17.94
C LEU A 170 -16.00 -17.18 -18.37
N GLY A 171 -16.69 -17.87 -17.46
CA GLY A 171 -17.38 -19.13 -17.74
C GLY A 171 -16.46 -20.36 -17.75
N SER A 172 -15.23 -20.23 -17.28
CA SER A 172 -14.28 -21.33 -17.10
C SER A 172 -14.33 -21.86 -15.66
N LYS A 173 -14.34 -23.19 -15.51
CA LYS A 173 -14.23 -23.87 -14.20
C LYS A 173 -12.82 -24.36 -13.98
#